data_AF-A0A7V9P7A7-F1
#
_entry.id   AF-A0A7V9P7A7-F1
#
_cell.length_a   1.000
_cell.length_b   1.000
_cell.length_c   1.000
_cell.angle_alpha   90.00
_cell.angle_beta   90.00
_cell.angle_gamma   90.00
#
_symmetry.space_group_name_H-M   'P 1'
#
loop_
_entity.id
_entity.type
_entity.pdbx_description
1 polymer ?
#
loop_
_entity_poly.entity_id
_entity_poly.type
_entity_poly.pdbx_seq_one_letter_code
_entity_poly.pdbx_strand_id
1 'polypeptide(L)'
;MRFDTRGAVGLVASAALVLLSACGGGSGGSGARNMRAVLTDDGCTYQGDEEPDAGALTVDVENQSSVDGAFALAGIAEGATIDDLQKYMNEERQRHQQGGQLRGPPAFYSQVVRVGVAAGTSSQLPADLEAGQYALMCLNDDPPIWRVYLAGQLDVTP
;
A
#
# COMPACT_ATOMS: atom_id res chain seq x y z
N MET A 1 -55.42 34.92 -27.71
CA MET A 1 -55.61 34.41 -29.08
C MET A 1 -54.88 35.31 -30.05
N ARG A 2 -53.76 34.84 -30.60
CA ARG A 2 -53.25 35.13 -31.94
C ARG A 2 -52.24 34.01 -32.23
N PHE A 3 -52.63 33.12 -33.13
CA PHE A 3 -51.78 32.10 -33.72
C PHE A 3 -51.10 32.74 -34.93
N ASP A 4 -49.79 32.66 -35.02
CA ASP A 4 -49.09 32.77 -36.30
C ASP A 4 -48.10 31.61 -36.42
N THR A 5 -48.30 30.90 -37.51
CA THR A 5 -47.62 29.68 -37.92
C THR A 5 -46.61 30.10 -38.99
N ARG A 6 -45.38 29.55 -39.00
CA ARG A 6 -44.69 29.00 -40.20
C ARG A 6 -43.17 28.85 -40.04
N GLY A 7 -42.71 27.65 -40.39
CA GLY A 7 -41.39 27.36 -40.97
C GLY A 7 -40.25 27.21 -39.95
N ALA A 8 -39.37 26.23 -40.01
CA ALA A 8 -39.08 25.26 -41.05
C ALA A 8 -38.41 24.02 -40.43
N VAL A 9 -38.60 22.89 -41.11
CA VAL A 9 -37.95 21.60 -40.89
C VAL A 9 -36.44 21.73 -41.11
N GLY A 10 -35.65 21.15 -40.20
CA GLY A 10 -34.20 21.02 -40.33
C GLY A 10 -33.72 19.79 -39.54
N LEU A 11 -33.98 18.61 -40.10
CA LEU A 11 -33.43 17.33 -39.66
C LEU A 11 -31.91 17.34 -39.87
N VAL A 12 -31.12 17.31 -38.80
CA VAL A 12 -29.71 16.91 -38.86
C VAL A 12 -29.53 15.77 -37.86
N ALA A 13 -29.70 14.55 -38.37
CA ALA A 13 -29.28 13.34 -37.70
C ALA A 13 -27.75 13.25 -37.79
N SER A 14 -27.06 13.48 -36.68
CA SER A 14 -25.63 13.18 -36.55
C SER A 14 -25.47 12.01 -35.59
N ALA A 15 -25.59 10.80 -36.13
CA ALA A 15 -25.16 9.58 -35.47
C ALA A 15 -23.63 9.53 -35.48
N ALA A 16 -23.00 9.92 -34.39
CA ALA A 16 -21.58 9.67 -34.15
C ALA A 16 -21.46 8.38 -33.31
N LEU A 17 -21.42 7.24 -34.02
CA LEU A 17 -20.87 5.99 -33.49
C LEU A 17 -19.36 6.19 -33.31
N VAL A 18 -18.92 6.43 -32.08
CA VAL A 18 -17.51 6.34 -31.72
C VAL A 18 -17.31 5.03 -30.97
N LEU A 19 -16.39 4.26 -31.53
CA LEU A 19 -16.09 2.87 -31.25
C LEU A 19 -15.66 2.67 -29.79
N LEU A 20 -16.18 1.60 -29.20
CA LEU A 20 -15.68 1.00 -27.97
C LEU A 20 -14.21 0.60 -28.17
N SER A 21 -13.30 1.46 -27.73
CA SER A 21 -11.91 1.08 -27.45
C SER A 21 -11.90 0.22 -26.19
N ALA A 22 -12.37 -1.03 -26.32
CA ALA A 22 -12.03 -2.10 -25.41
C ALA A 22 -10.51 -2.32 -25.53
N CYS A 23 -9.77 -1.55 -24.74
CA CYS A 23 -8.33 -1.64 -24.65
C CYS A 23 -7.98 -2.39 -23.37
N GLY A 24 -7.20 -3.45 -23.51
CA GLY A 24 -6.41 -4.01 -22.42
C GLY A 24 -7.08 -5.16 -21.67
N GLY A 25 -6.97 -6.35 -22.25
CA GLY A 25 -7.01 -7.56 -21.47
C GLY A 25 -5.91 -7.56 -20.40
N GLY A 26 -6.30 -7.98 -19.21
CA GLY A 26 -5.43 -8.34 -18.10
C GLY A 26 -6.16 -9.38 -17.25
N SER A 27 -6.36 -10.57 -17.81
CA SER A 27 -6.50 -11.75 -16.97
C SER A 27 -5.12 -12.00 -16.35
N GLY A 28 -5.00 -11.78 -15.04
CA GLY A 28 -3.78 -12.07 -14.30
C GLY A 28 -4.07 -12.08 -12.80
N GLY A 29 -4.13 -13.28 -12.23
CA GLY A 29 -4.03 -13.49 -10.78
C GLY A 29 -5.35 -13.66 -10.03
N SER A 30 -5.98 -14.83 -10.17
CA SER A 30 -6.77 -15.39 -9.08
C SER A 30 -5.84 -15.60 -7.88
N GLY A 31 -6.03 -14.88 -6.77
CA GLY A 31 -5.32 -15.17 -5.52
C GLY A 31 -5.30 -14.03 -4.51
N ALA A 32 -4.71 -12.88 -4.85
CA ALA A 32 -4.54 -11.79 -3.91
C ALA A 32 -5.88 -11.06 -3.65
N ARG A 33 -6.55 -11.43 -2.55
CA ARG A 33 -7.65 -10.63 -1.99
C ARG A 33 -7.10 -9.21 -1.77
N ASN A 34 -7.64 -8.22 -2.47
CA ASN A 34 -7.26 -6.79 -2.45
C ASN A 34 -6.45 -6.40 -1.19
N MET A 35 -5.13 -6.54 -1.26
CA MET A 35 -4.23 -6.30 -0.14
C MET A 35 -4.09 -4.79 0.02
N ARG A 36 -4.39 -4.27 1.20
CA ARG A 36 -4.40 -2.84 1.47
C ARG A 36 -3.80 -2.52 2.82
N ALA A 37 -2.94 -1.50 2.87
CA ALA A 37 -2.49 -0.89 4.10
C ALA A 37 -2.83 0.59 4.18
N VAL A 38 -3.26 1.02 5.37
CA VAL A 38 -3.65 2.41 5.62
C VAL A 38 -2.88 2.95 6.82
N LEU A 39 -2.10 3.99 6.57
CA LEU A 39 -1.39 4.77 7.60
C LEU A 39 -2.27 5.94 8.04
N THR A 40 -2.39 6.11 9.35
CA THR A 40 -3.07 7.23 10.01
C THR A 40 -2.10 7.91 10.98
N ASP A 41 -2.50 9.03 11.59
CA ASP A 41 -1.68 9.71 12.61
C ASP A 41 -1.41 8.79 13.84
N ASP A 42 -2.34 7.88 14.13
CA ASP A 42 -2.34 7.06 15.35
C ASP A 42 -1.82 5.63 15.13
N GLY A 43 -1.67 5.17 13.89
CA GLY A 43 -1.26 3.79 13.63
C GLY A 43 -1.33 3.39 12.18
N CYS A 44 -1.05 2.12 11.93
CA CYS A 44 -1.22 1.51 10.62
C CYS A 44 -2.06 0.24 10.69
N THR A 45 -2.83 -0.01 9.64
CA THR A 45 -3.67 -1.20 9.51
C THR A 45 -3.38 -1.91 8.21
N TYR A 46 -3.57 -3.22 8.19
CA TYR A 46 -3.52 -4.06 7.01
C TYR A 46 -4.83 -4.85 6.88
N GLN A 47 -5.29 -5.05 5.64
CA GLN A 47 -6.37 -5.94 5.27
C GLN A 47 -5.97 -6.65 3.98
N GLY A 48 -6.11 -7.97 3.92
CA GLY A 48 -5.77 -8.73 2.73
C GLY A 48 -5.51 -10.18 3.05
N ASP A 49 -4.88 -10.87 2.11
CA ASP A 49 -4.34 -12.21 2.35
C ASP A 49 -3.09 -12.14 3.23
N GLU A 50 -3.00 -13.02 4.23
CA GLU A 50 -1.81 -13.14 5.09
C GLU A 50 -0.94 -14.33 4.68
N GLU A 51 -1.45 -15.21 3.81
CA GLU A 51 -0.74 -16.37 3.28
C GLU A 51 -0.76 -16.38 1.73
N PRO A 52 -0.28 -15.32 1.06
CA PRO A 52 -0.29 -15.28 -0.41
C PRO A 52 0.74 -16.27 -0.99
N ASP A 53 0.48 -16.75 -2.21
CA ASP A 53 1.46 -17.54 -2.96
C ASP A 53 2.69 -16.69 -3.35
N ALA A 54 3.84 -17.35 -3.48
CA ALA A 54 5.08 -16.75 -3.94
C ALA A 54 4.96 -16.17 -5.36
N GLY A 55 5.69 -15.08 -5.59
CA GLY A 55 5.74 -14.35 -6.85
C GLY A 55 5.28 -12.91 -6.71
N ALA A 56 4.81 -12.36 -7.83
CA ALA A 56 4.43 -10.96 -7.92
C ALA A 56 3.10 -10.68 -7.18
N LEU A 57 3.15 -9.72 -6.26
CA LEU A 57 1.97 -9.16 -5.60
C LEU A 57 2.05 -7.63 -5.54
N THR A 58 0.90 -7.01 -5.28
CA THR A 58 0.81 -5.57 -5.07
C THR A 58 -0.05 -5.30 -3.85
N VAL A 59 0.44 -4.45 -2.94
CA VAL A 59 -0.35 -3.90 -1.85
C VAL A 59 -0.75 -2.46 -2.20
N ASP A 60 -2.05 -2.18 -2.19
CA ASP A 60 -2.55 -0.81 -2.26
C ASP A 60 -2.24 -0.09 -0.94
N VAL A 61 -1.60 1.07 -1.01
CA VAL A 61 -1.18 1.80 0.20
C VAL A 61 -1.77 3.19 0.21
N GLU A 62 -2.27 3.62 1.37
CA GLU A 62 -2.88 4.93 1.53
C GLU A 62 -2.38 5.61 2.79
N ASN A 63 -1.87 6.83 2.61
CA ASN A 63 -1.49 7.68 3.71
C ASN A 63 -2.64 8.66 4.03
N GLN A 64 -3.41 8.34 5.07
CA GLN A 64 -4.45 9.21 5.64
C GLN A 64 -3.93 10.09 6.78
N SER A 65 -2.64 10.00 7.12
CA SER A 65 -2.05 10.86 8.13
C SER A 65 -1.89 12.30 7.63
N SER A 66 -1.65 13.21 8.56
CA SER A 66 -1.44 14.63 8.32
C SER A 66 -0.05 14.98 7.77
N VAL A 67 0.83 13.99 7.61
CA VAL A 67 2.25 14.13 7.28
C VAL A 67 2.67 13.10 6.25
N ASP A 68 3.82 13.31 5.61
CA ASP A 68 4.37 12.33 4.67
C ASP A 68 4.75 11.04 5.40
N GLY A 69 4.65 9.93 4.68
CA GLY A 69 4.96 8.62 5.24
C GLY A 69 5.45 7.67 4.18
N ALA A 70 5.66 6.43 4.60
CA ALA A 70 6.07 5.37 3.71
C ALA A 70 5.53 4.02 4.12
N PHE A 71 5.52 3.12 3.15
CA PHE A 71 5.16 1.72 3.34
C PHE A 71 6.33 0.88 2.89
N ALA A 72 6.63 -0.19 3.62
CA ALA A 72 7.72 -1.09 3.32
C ALA A 72 7.33 -2.54 3.56
N LEU A 73 7.79 -3.42 2.68
CA LEU A 73 7.84 -4.86 2.92
C LEU A 73 9.27 -5.24 3.26
N ALA A 74 9.42 -6.08 4.28
CA ALA A 74 10.71 -6.58 4.70
C ALA A 74 10.65 -8.07 4.99
N GLY A 75 11.63 -8.81 4.49
CA GLY A 75 11.80 -10.22 4.80
C GLY A 75 12.39 -10.42 6.20
N ILE A 76 11.95 -11.48 6.85
CA ILE A 76 12.46 -11.98 8.12
C ILE A 76 13.30 -13.23 7.84
N ALA A 77 14.55 -13.20 8.27
CA ALA A 77 15.47 -14.32 8.09
C ALA A 77 14.99 -15.58 8.85
N GLU A 78 15.33 -16.75 8.30
CA GLU A 78 15.01 -18.03 8.93
C GLU A 78 15.54 -18.09 10.39
N GLY A 79 14.70 -18.58 11.29
CA GLY A 79 15.00 -18.67 12.72
C GLY A 79 14.68 -17.41 13.53
N ALA A 80 14.30 -16.30 12.89
CA ALA A 80 13.69 -15.14 13.55
C ALA A 80 12.18 -15.09 13.29
N THR A 81 11.48 -14.29 14.07
CA THR A 81 10.02 -14.13 14.00
C THR A 81 9.61 -12.66 13.89
N ILE A 82 8.36 -12.42 13.47
CA ILE A 82 7.73 -11.10 13.58
C ILE A 82 7.69 -10.59 15.03
N ASP A 83 7.55 -11.47 16.02
CA ASP A 83 7.62 -11.09 17.43
C ASP A 83 9.01 -10.56 17.82
N ASP A 84 10.09 -11.13 17.27
CA ASP A 84 11.44 -10.62 17.45
C ASP A 84 11.60 -9.22 16.84
N LEU A 85 11.02 -8.99 15.65
CA LEU A 85 10.99 -7.67 15.03
C LEU A 85 10.20 -6.68 15.90
N GLN A 86 9.01 -7.05 16.37
CA GLN A 86 8.15 -6.20 17.19
C GLN A 86 8.82 -5.84 18.52
N LYS A 87 9.50 -6.81 19.15
CA LYS A 87 10.32 -6.57 20.34
C LYS A 87 11.45 -5.60 20.04
N TYR A 88 12.20 -5.81 18.95
CA TYR A 88 13.28 -4.92 18.54
C TYR A 88 12.79 -3.48 18.33
N MET A 89 11.68 -3.30 17.61
CA MET A 89 11.05 -2.00 17.37
C MET A 89 10.65 -1.30 18.68
N ASN A 90 10.11 -2.05 19.65
CA ASN A 90 9.74 -1.51 20.96
C ASN A 90 10.97 -1.06 21.76
N GLU A 91 12.04 -1.85 21.75
CA GLU A 91 13.32 -1.50 22.39
C GLU A 91 13.92 -0.23 21.77
N GLU A 92 13.92 -0.12 20.44
CA GLU A 92 14.44 1.05 19.72
C GLU A 92 13.61 2.31 19.99
N ARG A 93 12.28 2.17 20.04
CA ARG A 93 11.37 3.25 20.43
C ARG A 93 11.67 3.74 21.86
N GLN A 94 11.79 2.82 22.81
CA GLN A 94 12.11 3.16 24.19
C GLN A 94 13.49 3.83 24.31
N ARG A 95 14.49 3.30 23.59
CA ARG A 95 15.84 3.89 23.53
C ARG A 95 15.80 5.33 23.03
N HIS A 96 15.08 5.58 21.94
CA HIS A 96 14.95 6.91 21.37
C HIS A 96 14.24 7.88 22.33
N GLN A 97 13.17 7.44 22.98
CA GLN A 97 12.46 8.24 24.00
C GLN A 97 13.34 8.58 25.20
N GLN A 98 14.36 7.78 25.49
CA GLN A 98 15.36 8.03 26.54
C GLN A 98 16.56 8.86 26.04
N GLY A 99 16.51 9.40 24.81
CA GLY A 99 17.59 10.20 24.22
C GLY A 99 18.76 9.37 23.67
N GLY A 100 18.61 8.05 23.56
CA GLY A 100 19.61 7.16 22.97
C GLY A 100 19.58 7.18 21.43
N GLN A 101 20.71 6.83 20.83
CA GLN A 101 20.83 6.66 19.37
C GLN A 101 20.28 5.30 18.92
N LEU A 102 19.55 5.27 17.80
CA LEU A 102 19.05 4.04 17.20
C LEU A 102 20.20 3.12 16.73
N ARG A 103 20.04 1.81 16.89
CA ARG A 103 21.00 0.76 16.49
C ARG A 103 20.95 0.43 14.99
N GLY A 104 19.99 0.98 14.25
CA GLY A 104 19.74 0.64 12.85
C GLY A 104 18.80 -0.57 12.71
N PRO A 105 18.67 -1.19 11.52
CA PRO A 105 17.89 -2.42 11.35
C PRO A 105 18.63 -3.64 11.95
N PRO A 106 17.91 -4.64 12.51
CA PRO A 106 18.53 -5.85 13.02
C PRO A 106 18.98 -6.77 11.86
N ALA A 107 19.93 -7.67 12.12
CA ALA A 107 20.52 -8.53 11.07
C ALA A 107 19.53 -9.53 10.43
N PHE A 108 18.44 -9.86 11.13
CA PHE A 108 17.40 -10.76 10.61
C PHE A 108 16.35 -10.03 9.75
N TYR A 109 16.46 -8.71 9.60
CA TYR A 109 15.55 -7.89 8.81
C TYR A 109 16.20 -7.50 7.49
N SER A 110 15.47 -7.63 6.38
CA SER A 110 15.91 -7.17 5.05
C SER A 110 14.79 -6.44 4.34
N GLN A 111 14.97 -5.15 4.02
CA GLN A 111 13.97 -4.39 3.28
C GLN A 111 13.92 -4.87 1.82
N VAL A 112 12.76 -5.31 1.38
CA VAL A 112 12.51 -5.76 0.00
C VAL A 112 12.14 -4.59 -0.88
N VAL A 113 11.12 -3.82 -0.46
CA VAL A 113 10.61 -2.67 -1.19
C VAL A 113 10.12 -1.61 -0.21
N ARG A 114 10.24 -0.34 -0.60
CA ARG A 114 9.69 0.82 0.12
C ARG A 114 9.14 1.82 -0.87
N VAL A 115 7.99 2.41 -0.55
CA VAL A 115 7.40 3.54 -1.30
C VAL A 115 7.07 4.67 -0.34
N GLY A 116 7.45 5.90 -0.71
CA GLY A 116 7.00 7.11 -0.03
C GLY A 116 5.62 7.52 -0.54
N VAL A 117 4.74 7.95 0.36
CA VAL A 117 3.36 8.35 0.05
C VAL A 117 3.06 9.65 0.78
N ALA A 118 2.77 10.69 0.01
CA ALA A 118 2.47 12.00 0.55
C ALA A 118 1.19 11.98 1.40
N ALA A 119 1.06 12.92 2.34
CA ALA A 119 -0.12 13.08 3.18
C ALA A 119 -1.41 13.17 2.33
N GLY A 120 -2.44 12.40 2.71
CA GLY A 120 -3.75 12.37 2.04
C GLY A 120 -3.76 11.70 0.66
N THR A 121 -2.74 10.92 0.30
CA THR A 121 -2.61 10.28 -1.02
C THR A 121 -2.52 8.76 -0.95
N SER A 122 -2.67 8.11 -2.10
CA SER A 122 -2.51 6.66 -2.26
C SER A 122 -1.45 6.32 -3.30
N SER A 123 -0.88 5.13 -3.19
CA SER A 123 0.10 4.56 -4.13
C SER A 123 -0.02 3.04 -4.15
N GLN A 124 0.87 2.39 -4.89
CA GLN A 124 1.02 0.94 -4.93
C GLN A 124 2.41 0.55 -4.42
N LEU A 125 2.48 -0.54 -3.66
CA LEU A 125 3.70 -1.18 -3.21
C LEU A 125 3.84 -2.54 -3.93
N PRO A 126 4.40 -2.57 -5.16
CA PRO A 126 4.63 -3.81 -5.88
C PRO A 126 5.81 -4.57 -5.28
N ALA A 127 5.70 -5.89 -5.18
CA ALA A 127 6.75 -6.77 -4.70
C ALA A 127 6.77 -8.09 -5.49
N ASP A 128 7.94 -8.70 -5.59
CA ASP A 128 8.12 -10.06 -6.09
C ASP A 128 8.76 -10.85 -4.94
N LEU A 129 8.00 -11.76 -4.32
CA LEU A 129 8.35 -12.41 -3.06
C LEU A 129 8.63 -13.89 -3.27
N GLU A 130 9.67 -14.39 -2.64
CA GLU A 130 9.89 -15.83 -2.49
C GLU A 130 9.09 -16.35 -1.27
N ALA A 131 8.96 -17.67 -1.13
CA ALA A 131 8.34 -18.25 0.06
C ALA A 131 9.12 -17.85 1.33
N GLY A 132 8.41 -17.42 2.37
CA GLY A 132 9.03 -16.93 3.59
C GLY A 132 8.15 -15.97 4.38
N GLN A 133 8.69 -15.45 5.49
CA GLN A 133 7.99 -14.53 6.37
C GLN A 133 8.36 -13.08 6.07
N TYR A 134 7.35 -12.22 5.95
CA TYR A 134 7.51 -10.81 5.65
C TYR A 134 6.71 -9.93 6.62
N ALA A 135 7.29 -8.79 6.97
CA ALA A 135 6.64 -7.72 7.72
C ALA A 135 6.19 -6.63 6.75
N LEU A 136 4.90 -6.29 6.78
CA LEU A 136 4.39 -5.06 6.18
C LEU A 136 4.42 -3.95 7.23
N MET A 137 5.14 -2.88 6.92
CA MET A 137 5.38 -1.78 7.84
C MET A 137 4.93 -0.45 7.26
N CYS A 138 4.56 0.46 8.16
CA CYS A 138 4.27 1.85 7.83
C CYS A 138 5.13 2.77 8.68
N LEU A 139 5.65 3.80 8.03
CA LEU A 139 6.54 4.78 8.61
C LEU A 139 5.88 6.14 8.50
N ASN A 140 5.82 6.85 9.61
CA ASN A 140 5.47 8.25 9.63
C ASN A 140 6.79 9.05 9.64
N ASP A 141 7.02 9.82 8.57
CA ASP A 141 8.27 10.53 8.32
C ASP A 141 8.15 12.00 8.80
N ASP A 142 7.71 12.22 10.05
CA ASP A 142 7.60 13.55 10.69
C ASP A 142 8.72 13.79 11.72
N PRO A 143 9.81 14.52 11.38
CA PRO A 143 10.86 14.82 12.34
C PRO A 143 10.37 15.74 13.48
N PRO A 144 10.75 15.49 14.75
CA PRO A 144 11.70 14.49 15.22
C PRO A 144 11.06 13.12 15.54
N ILE A 145 9.75 12.97 15.32
CA ILE A 145 8.94 11.84 15.76
C ILE A 145 8.84 10.79 14.64
N TRP A 146 9.91 10.02 14.46
CA TRP A 146 9.86 8.84 13.59
C TRP A 146 9.01 7.75 14.26
N ARG A 147 7.84 7.44 13.67
CA ARG A 147 7.00 6.32 14.13
C ARG A 147 7.03 5.21 13.10
N VAL A 148 7.35 4.01 13.56
CA VAL A 148 7.28 2.79 12.75
C VAL A 148 6.23 1.87 13.36
N TYR A 149 5.32 1.41 12.52
CA TYR A 149 4.23 0.50 12.84
C TYR A 149 4.39 -0.79 12.04
N LEU A 150 4.17 -1.93 12.70
CA LEU A 150 3.92 -3.20 12.03
C LEU A 150 2.43 -3.25 11.67
N ALA A 151 2.12 -3.28 10.38
CA ALA A 151 0.74 -3.30 9.89
C ALA A 151 0.19 -4.72 9.76
N GLY A 152 1.03 -5.67 9.35
CA GLY A 152 0.66 -7.07 9.18
C GLY A 152 1.88 -7.96 8.92
N GLN A 153 1.65 -9.27 9.03
CA GLN A 153 2.59 -10.33 8.67
C GLN A 153 2.07 -11.01 7.41
N LEU A 154 2.96 -11.32 6.48
CA LEU A 154 2.69 -12.16 5.32
C LEU A 154 3.57 -13.40 5.41
N ASP A 155 2.96 -14.58 5.47
CA ASP A 155 3.62 -15.87 5.40
C ASP A 155 3.46 -16.42 3.98
N VAL A 156 4.37 -16.02 3.09
CA VAL A 156 4.31 -16.34 1.67
C VAL A 156 4.55 -17.83 1.45
N THR A 157 3.61 -18.50 0.79
CA THR A 157 3.65 -19.94 0.55
C THR A 157 4.20 -20.29 -0.84
N PRO A 158 4.83 -21.46 -1.02
CA PRO A 158 5.36 -21.90 -2.32
C PRO A 158 4.30 -22.10 -3.41
#